data_AF-A0A2I7N2Z7-F1
#
_entry.id   AF-A0A2I7N2Z7-F1
#
_cell.length_a   1.000
_cell.length_b   1.000
_cell.length_c   1.000
_cell.angle_alpha   90.00
_cell.angle_beta   90.00
_cell.angle_gamma   90.00
#
_symmetry.space_group_name_H-M   'P 1'
#
loop_
_entity.id
_entity.type
_entity.pdbx_description
1 polymer ?
#
loop_
_entity_poly.entity_id
_entity_poly.type
_entity_poly.pdbx_seq_one_letter_code
_entity_poly.pdbx_strand_id
1 'polypeptide(L)'
;MFKRQISIIISSLVLISGCASIGPKQIDIDREAYNDIVRETDYEQILKNIVRLRYAEPTSYLKVTSVTASYQFTRSISATVSGQAMGSGNNAVNPSVNTGTLGVTPSTSYSDAPTISYVPINDATFVAALQQPVDFHDLALLVNGGISDDELIMRLVFDWVGGLDNASSAANARVKQIPQYQEYYTYVQLMLKMIKARQLYIDPVEISHSKAGVIIDFTKDNYQSADALQIKKMLDISASSKDIIMTNQNIYNLRMGKTGFMEEENSQDLAKNLVFVQMRSLNAMMAFLSHAVQVPEADVKAGYVPELKDSNGNNYDWSPLMKGLMEIKTSESEPVGAFVKTKVNGHWFYISKSDIDSKATFALLVRLMNMKAGLGVNNSQTSPVITVPVGAR
;
A
#
# COMPACT_ATOMS: atom_id res chain seq x y z
N MET A 1 -6.02 73.65 -17.67
CA MET A 1 -5.16 72.51 -18.06
C MET A 1 -4.90 71.49 -16.94
N PHE A 2 -4.87 71.87 -15.65
CA PHE A 2 -4.58 70.96 -14.53
C PHE A 2 -5.59 69.81 -14.30
N LYS A 3 -6.90 70.01 -14.45
CA LYS A 3 -7.90 68.94 -14.23
C LYS A 3 -7.82 67.78 -15.23
N ARG A 4 -7.39 68.04 -16.47
CA ARG A 4 -7.29 67.02 -17.53
C ARG A 4 -6.03 66.16 -17.37
N GLN A 5 -4.96 66.72 -16.81
CA GLN A 5 -3.74 65.95 -16.51
C GLN A 5 -3.90 65.06 -15.28
N ILE A 6 -4.64 65.51 -14.26
CA ILE A 6 -4.94 64.69 -13.06
C ILE A 6 -5.77 63.45 -13.42
N SER A 7 -6.74 63.57 -14.34
CA SER A 7 -7.58 62.44 -14.76
C SER A 7 -6.82 61.39 -15.59
N ILE A 8 -5.83 61.81 -16.38
CA ILE A 8 -4.96 60.90 -17.15
C ILE A 8 -3.97 60.16 -16.24
N ILE A 9 -3.45 60.84 -15.21
CA ILE A 9 -2.54 60.23 -14.23
C ILE A 9 -3.29 59.20 -13.37
N ILE A 10 -4.52 59.48 -12.95
CA ILE A 10 -5.35 58.53 -12.16
C ILE A 10 -5.75 57.30 -13.01
N SER A 11 -6.08 57.49 -14.29
CA SER A 11 -6.39 56.36 -15.19
C SER A 11 -5.15 55.50 -15.50
N SER A 12 -3.95 56.07 -15.47
CA SER A 12 -2.68 55.34 -15.65
C SER A 12 -2.26 54.59 -14.39
N LEU A 13 -2.65 55.07 -13.20
CA LEU A 13 -2.32 54.46 -11.91
C LEU A 13 -3.18 53.21 -11.59
N VAL A 14 -4.40 53.13 -12.14
CA VAL A 14 -5.30 51.96 -11.98
C VAL A 14 -4.89 50.78 -12.87
N LEU A 15 -4.12 51.02 -13.95
CA LEU A 15 -3.69 49.96 -14.87
C LEU A 15 -2.46 49.17 -14.38
N ILE A 16 -1.79 49.60 -13.31
CA ILE A 16 -0.54 48.99 -12.83
C ILE A 16 -0.76 48.08 -11.60
N SER A 17 -1.93 48.10 -10.96
CA SER A 17 -2.24 47.28 -9.76
C SER A 17 -2.64 45.82 -10.05
N GLY A 18 -2.45 45.32 -11.28
CA GLY A 18 -3.01 44.05 -11.74
C GLY A 18 -2.12 42.80 -11.65
N CYS A 19 -0.85 42.90 -11.25
CA CYS A 19 0.04 41.73 -11.15
C CYS A 19 -0.08 41.04 -9.77
N ALA A 20 -1.27 40.56 -9.43
CA ALA A 20 -1.38 39.50 -8.42
C ALA A 20 -0.85 38.22 -9.07
N SER A 21 0.40 37.85 -8.77
CA SER A 21 0.89 36.51 -9.07
C SER A 21 0.05 35.54 -8.23
N ILE A 22 -0.81 34.78 -8.88
CA ILE A 22 -1.35 33.55 -8.28
C ILE A 22 -0.15 32.61 -8.20
N GLY A 23 0.43 32.57 -7.00
CA GLY A 23 1.56 31.75 -6.61
C GLY A 23 1.44 31.38 -5.13
N PRO A 24 2.43 30.61 -4.65
CA PRO A 24 2.42 29.44 -3.75
C PRO A 24 1.12 28.81 -3.20
N LYS A 25 0.02 29.54 -2.98
CA LYS A 25 -1.16 29.01 -2.28
C LYS A 25 -1.91 27.91 -3.03
N GLN A 26 -1.90 27.95 -4.37
CA GLN A 26 -2.51 26.88 -5.18
C GLN A 26 -1.70 25.58 -5.09
N ILE A 27 -0.37 25.67 -4.98
CA ILE A 27 0.52 24.50 -4.88
C ILE A 27 0.25 23.75 -3.57
N ASP A 28 -0.01 24.45 -2.46
CA ASP A 28 -0.27 23.81 -1.17
C ASP A 28 -1.61 23.07 -1.13
N ILE A 29 -2.67 23.66 -1.68
CA ILE A 29 -4.02 23.04 -1.79
C ILE A 29 -3.97 21.80 -2.70
N ASP A 30 -3.29 21.94 -3.84
CA ASP A 30 -3.21 20.86 -4.81
C ASP A 30 -2.37 19.69 -4.29
N ARG A 31 -1.28 19.94 -3.54
CA ARG A 31 -0.43 18.88 -2.96
C ARG A 31 -1.18 17.97 -2.01
N GLU A 32 -2.06 18.50 -1.17
CA GLU A 32 -2.88 17.70 -0.24
C GLU A 32 -3.88 16.84 -1.02
N ALA A 33 -4.64 17.45 -1.92
CA ALA A 33 -5.62 16.74 -2.75
C ALA A 33 -4.97 15.65 -3.61
N TYR A 34 -3.80 15.91 -4.20
CA TYR A 34 -3.07 14.90 -4.97
C TYR A 34 -2.56 13.75 -4.09
N ASN A 35 -2.02 14.04 -2.91
CA ASN A 35 -1.56 12.99 -2.00
C ASN A 35 -2.71 12.07 -1.58
N ASP A 36 -3.88 12.65 -1.26
CA ASP A 36 -5.06 11.88 -0.91
C ASP A 36 -5.56 11.01 -2.06
N ILE A 37 -5.62 11.54 -3.29
CA ILE A 37 -6.04 10.78 -4.48
C ILE A 37 -5.05 9.64 -4.76
N VAL A 38 -3.74 9.91 -4.75
CA VAL A 38 -2.72 8.88 -4.99
C VAL A 38 -2.86 7.77 -3.94
N ARG A 39 -2.91 8.14 -2.66
CA ARG A 39 -3.10 7.18 -1.57
C ARG A 39 -4.37 6.35 -1.73
N GLU A 40 -5.51 6.98 -2.06
CA GLU A 40 -6.78 6.27 -2.28
C GLU A 40 -6.64 5.29 -3.44
N THR A 41 -6.11 5.72 -4.59
CA THR A 41 -5.93 4.85 -5.76
C THR A 41 -4.96 3.69 -5.51
N ASP A 42 -3.90 3.90 -4.72
CA ASP A 42 -2.98 2.83 -4.32
C ASP A 42 -3.67 1.81 -3.42
N TYR A 43 -4.49 2.27 -2.47
CA TYR A 43 -5.25 1.40 -1.59
C TYR A 43 -6.28 0.58 -2.39
N GLU A 44 -6.98 1.21 -3.33
CA GLU A 44 -7.90 0.51 -4.23
C GLU A 44 -7.19 -0.56 -5.06
N GLN A 45 -5.98 -0.28 -5.57
CA GLN A 45 -5.17 -1.25 -6.32
C GLN A 45 -4.78 -2.46 -5.47
N ILE A 46 -4.33 -2.24 -4.23
CA ILE A 46 -3.97 -3.31 -3.30
C ILE A 46 -5.20 -4.18 -2.98
N LEU A 47 -6.32 -3.55 -2.60
CA LEU A 47 -7.56 -4.28 -2.33
C LEU A 47 -8.01 -5.08 -3.56
N LYS A 48 -7.94 -4.47 -4.75
CA LYS A 48 -8.30 -5.13 -6.00
C LYS A 48 -7.44 -6.36 -6.28
N ASN A 49 -6.15 -6.30 -5.97
CA ASN A 49 -5.25 -7.44 -6.12
C ASN A 49 -5.54 -8.55 -5.11
N ILE A 50 -5.91 -8.22 -3.87
CA ILE A 50 -6.38 -9.21 -2.88
C ILE A 50 -7.65 -9.91 -3.40
N VAL A 51 -8.62 -9.16 -3.93
CA VAL A 51 -9.84 -9.74 -4.51
C VAL A 51 -9.50 -10.60 -5.73
N ARG A 52 -8.67 -10.13 -6.66
CA ARG A 52 -8.23 -10.93 -7.82
C ARG A 52 -7.61 -12.26 -7.42
N LEU A 53 -6.75 -12.27 -6.40
CA LEU A 53 -6.15 -13.50 -5.89
C LEU A 53 -7.21 -14.48 -5.38
N ARG A 54 -8.31 -14.00 -4.78
CA ARG A 54 -9.44 -14.86 -4.38
C ARG A 54 -10.10 -15.55 -5.57
N TYR A 55 -10.15 -14.89 -6.72
CA TYR A 55 -10.64 -15.41 -8.01
C TYR A 55 -9.56 -16.14 -8.83
N ALA A 56 -8.38 -16.41 -8.24
CA ALA A 56 -7.23 -17.00 -8.92
C ALA A 56 -6.78 -16.21 -10.18
N GLU A 57 -7.00 -14.90 -10.18
CA GLU A 57 -6.54 -13.98 -11.22
C GLU A 57 -5.15 -13.40 -10.87
N PRO A 58 -4.32 -13.06 -11.88
CA PRO A 58 -3.01 -12.45 -11.65
C PRO A 58 -3.14 -11.02 -11.08
N THR A 59 -2.20 -10.64 -10.21
CA THR A 59 -2.09 -9.27 -9.69
C THR A 59 -1.53 -8.30 -10.74
N SER A 60 -1.90 -7.02 -10.67
CA SER A 60 -1.39 -5.97 -11.55
C SER A 60 -1.21 -4.67 -10.79
N TYR A 61 -0.14 -3.93 -11.09
CA TYR A 61 0.24 -2.69 -10.40
C TYR A 61 0.59 -1.59 -11.39
N LEU A 62 0.18 -0.36 -11.07
CA LEU A 62 0.53 0.85 -11.81
C LEU A 62 1.12 1.87 -10.84
N LYS A 63 2.35 2.35 -11.10
CA LYS A 63 3.00 3.39 -10.29
C LYS A 63 2.76 4.76 -10.89
N VAL A 64 2.43 5.71 -10.03
CA VAL A 64 2.49 7.14 -10.37
C VAL A 64 3.95 7.59 -10.22
N THR A 65 4.59 7.99 -11.32
CA THR A 65 6.02 8.37 -11.32
C THR A 65 6.22 9.86 -11.14
N SER A 66 5.38 10.68 -11.79
CA SER A 66 5.39 12.12 -11.62
C SER A 66 4.02 12.72 -11.87
N VAL A 67 3.73 13.79 -11.13
CA VAL A 67 2.61 14.69 -11.40
C VAL A 67 3.21 16.01 -11.85
N THR A 68 2.94 16.41 -13.09
CA THR A 68 3.38 17.70 -13.63
C THR A 68 2.16 18.56 -13.85
N ALA A 69 1.96 19.56 -12.99
CA ALA A 69 0.95 20.59 -13.19
C ALA A 69 1.51 21.70 -14.09
N SER A 70 0.82 22.02 -15.19
CA SER A 70 1.14 23.17 -16.03
C SER A 70 -0.01 24.18 -15.97
N TYR A 71 0.23 25.32 -15.33
CA TYR A 71 -0.75 26.39 -15.21
C TYR A 71 -0.53 27.41 -16.34
N GLN A 72 -1.55 27.64 -17.16
CA GLN A 72 -1.55 28.69 -18.17
C GLN A 72 -2.60 29.73 -17.84
N PHE A 73 -2.15 30.93 -17.49
CA PHE A 73 -3.01 32.08 -17.28
C PHE A 73 -2.72 33.11 -18.36
N THR A 74 -3.63 33.22 -19.33
CA THR A 74 -3.47 34.16 -20.45
C THR A 74 -4.40 35.33 -20.21
N ARG A 75 -3.81 36.51 -19.98
CA ARG A 75 -4.50 37.80 -20.08
C ARG A 75 -4.15 38.42 -21.41
N SER A 76 -5.06 38.33 -22.36
CA SER A 76 -4.92 39.01 -23.65
C SER A 76 -5.87 40.19 -23.73
N ILE A 77 -5.31 41.35 -24.07
CA ILE A 77 -6.08 42.52 -24.49
C ILE A 77 -5.99 42.55 -26.01
N SER A 78 -7.04 42.10 -26.69
CA SER A 78 -7.14 42.20 -28.14
C SER A 78 -7.85 43.49 -28.52
N ALA A 79 -7.15 44.39 -29.22
CA ALA A 79 -7.75 45.54 -29.86
C ALA A 79 -8.22 45.12 -31.27
N THR A 80 -9.53 45.03 -31.46
CA THR A 80 -10.11 44.66 -32.76
C THR A 80 -10.62 45.93 -33.42
N VAL A 81 -10.10 46.26 -34.60
CA VAL A 81 -10.61 47.37 -35.42
C VAL A 81 -11.58 46.77 -36.43
N SER A 82 -12.87 46.72 -36.09
CA SER A 82 -13.91 46.29 -37.03
C SER A 82 -14.38 47.49 -37.85
N GLY A 83 -13.89 47.62 -39.08
CA GLY A 83 -14.47 48.53 -40.08
C GLY A 83 -15.58 47.84 -40.83
N GLN A 84 -16.84 48.17 -40.56
CA GLN A 84 -17.95 47.73 -41.42
C GLN A 84 -18.10 48.71 -42.57
N ALA A 85 -17.71 48.30 -43.77
CA ALA A 85 -18.11 48.99 -44.99
C ALA A 85 -19.57 48.63 -45.29
N MET A 86 -20.51 49.46 -44.85
CA MET A 86 -21.87 49.41 -45.37
C MET A 86 -21.83 49.84 -46.84
N GLY A 87 -21.84 48.86 -47.74
CA GLY A 87 -22.06 49.09 -49.16
C GLY A 87 -23.47 49.63 -49.37
N SER A 88 -23.60 50.94 -49.57
CA SER A 88 -24.84 51.57 -50.01
C SER A 88 -25.03 51.29 -51.50
N GLY A 89 -26.05 50.50 -51.84
CA GLY A 89 -26.51 50.33 -53.20
C GLY A 89 -27.09 51.64 -53.75
N ASN A 90 -26.42 52.18 -54.77
CA ASN A 90 -26.85 53.17 -55.77
C ASN A 90 -27.05 54.64 -55.35
N ASN A 91 -26.21 55.50 -55.96
CA ASN A 91 -26.41 56.91 -56.28
C ASN A 91 -26.79 57.89 -55.15
N ALA A 92 -25.79 58.28 -54.34
CA ALA A 92 -25.68 59.64 -53.82
C ALA A 92 -24.24 59.91 -53.37
N VAL A 93 -23.62 60.98 -53.86
CA VAL A 93 -22.32 61.47 -53.36
C VAL A 93 -22.56 62.04 -51.97
N ASN A 94 -22.24 61.27 -50.93
CA ASN A 94 -22.15 61.74 -49.56
C ASN A 94 -20.80 61.23 -49.00
N PRO A 95 -19.95 62.10 -48.41
CA PRO A 95 -18.67 61.65 -47.89
C PRO A 95 -18.92 60.75 -46.68
N SER A 96 -18.74 59.44 -46.86
CA SER A 96 -18.83 58.47 -45.77
C SER A 96 -17.70 58.71 -44.77
N VAL A 97 -18.04 59.18 -43.58
CA VAL A 97 -17.09 59.26 -42.45
C VAL A 97 -16.85 57.83 -41.95
N ASN A 98 -15.67 57.30 -42.20
CA ASN A 98 -15.25 55.98 -41.72
C ASN A 98 -15.04 56.05 -40.19
N THR A 99 -16.10 55.78 -39.41
CA THR A 99 -16.00 55.72 -37.95
C THR A 99 -15.50 54.33 -37.55
N GLY A 100 -14.17 54.18 -37.52
CA GLY A 100 -13.54 52.98 -36.97
C GLY A 100 -13.83 52.90 -35.46
N THR A 101 -14.66 51.95 -35.04
CA THR A 101 -14.88 51.68 -33.62
C THR A 101 -13.73 50.82 -33.10
N LEU A 102 -12.91 51.38 -32.22
CA LEU A 102 -11.87 50.62 -31.51
C LEU A 102 -12.54 49.80 -30.41
N GLY A 103 -12.69 48.48 -30.63
CA GLY A 103 -13.18 47.56 -29.61
C GLY A 103 -12.00 47.00 -28.83
N VAL A 104 -11.89 47.32 -27.54
CA VAL A 104 -10.96 46.65 -26.62
C VAL A 104 -11.74 45.57 -25.88
N THR A 105 -11.51 44.31 -26.23
CA THR A 105 -12.14 43.19 -25.53
C THR A 105 -11.12 42.58 -24.57
N PRO A 106 -11.29 42.75 -23.25
CA PRO A 106 -10.47 42.02 -22.28
C PRO A 106 -10.88 40.55 -22.33
N SER A 107 -9.90 39.67 -22.55
CA SER A 107 -10.10 38.22 -22.45
C SER A 107 -9.26 37.68 -21.30
N THR A 108 -9.91 36.91 -20.43
CA THR A 108 -9.26 36.22 -19.31
C THR A 108 -9.52 34.74 -19.48
N SER A 109 -8.47 33.96 -19.76
CA SER A 109 -8.56 32.50 -19.78
C SER A 109 -7.64 31.91 -18.73
N TYR A 110 -8.22 31.05 -17.88
CA TYR A 110 -7.49 30.24 -16.92
C TYR A 110 -7.60 28.79 -17.38
N SER A 111 -6.45 28.14 -17.59
CA SER A 111 -6.37 26.73 -17.94
C SER A 111 -5.43 26.04 -16.97
N ASP A 112 -5.96 25.02 -16.31
CA ASP A 112 -5.20 24.08 -15.49
C ASP A 112 -5.40 22.68 -16.06
N ALA A 113 -4.31 22.03 -16.45
CA ALA A 113 -4.32 20.70 -17.04
C ALA A 113 -3.16 19.90 -16.43
N PRO A 114 -3.35 19.30 -15.24
CA PRO A 114 -2.33 18.46 -14.65
C PRO A 114 -2.13 17.23 -15.53
N THR A 115 -0.86 16.89 -15.71
CA THR A 115 -0.42 15.74 -16.46
C THR A 115 0.09 14.70 -15.47
N ILE A 116 -0.64 13.60 -15.34
CA ILE A 116 -0.21 12.48 -14.50
C ILE A 116 0.53 11.48 -15.36
N SER A 117 1.76 11.19 -14.97
CA SER A 117 2.64 10.28 -15.68
C SER A 117 2.73 8.95 -14.95
N TYR A 118 2.35 7.89 -15.65
CA TYR A 118 2.31 6.52 -15.13
C TYR A 118 3.39 5.66 -15.77
N VAL A 119 3.94 4.74 -14.98
CA VAL A 119 4.77 3.65 -15.48
C VAL A 119 4.13 2.34 -15.01
N PRO A 120 3.72 1.44 -15.94
CA PRO A 120 3.33 0.09 -15.57
C PRO A 120 4.49 -0.57 -14.83
N ILE A 121 4.24 -1.10 -13.63
CA ILE A 121 5.31 -1.74 -12.86
C ILE A 121 5.47 -3.17 -13.36
N ASN A 122 6.07 -3.30 -14.55
CA ASN A 122 6.55 -4.56 -15.10
C ASN A 122 8.06 -4.72 -14.88
N ASP A 123 8.66 -3.88 -14.03
CA ASP A 123 10.08 -4.03 -13.71
C ASP A 123 10.30 -5.31 -12.89
N ALA A 124 11.34 -6.07 -13.26
CA ALA A 124 11.64 -7.34 -12.61
C ALA A 124 11.99 -7.16 -11.12
N THR A 125 12.44 -5.97 -10.73
CA THR A 125 12.87 -5.63 -9.37
C THR A 125 11.69 -5.57 -8.40
N PHE A 126 10.59 -4.93 -8.78
CA PHE A 126 9.37 -4.81 -7.99
C PHE A 126 8.66 -6.15 -7.92
N VAL A 127 8.54 -6.88 -9.04
CA VAL A 127 7.97 -8.23 -9.03
C VAL A 127 8.80 -9.13 -8.11
N ALA A 128 10.13 -9.07 -8.20
CA ALA A 128 11.00 -9.80 -7.28
C ALA A 128 10.79 -9.36 -5.82
N ALA A 129 10.67 -8.07 -5.53
CA ALA A 129 10.44 -7.55 -4.19
C ALA A 129 9.10 -8.03 -3.58
N LEU A 130 8.04 -8.16 -4.39
CA LEU A 130 6.77 -8.72 -3.94
C LEU A 130 6.82 -10.21 -3.64
N GLN A 131 7.69 -10.94 -4.33
CA GLN A 131 7.84 -12.40 -4.19
C GLN A 131 8.88 -12.79 -3.13
N GLN A 132 9.81 -11.91 -2.80
CA GLN A 132 10.78 -12.15 -1.74
C GLN A 132 10.10 -12.13 -0.36
N PRO A 133 10.34 -13.14 0.49
CA PRO A 133 9.96 -13.11 1.89
C PRO A 133 10.39 -11.83 2.60
N VAL A 134 9.60 -11.37 3.56
CA VAL A 134 10.06 -10.40 4.56
C VAL A 134 11.23 -11.02 5.35
N ASP A 135 12.22 -10.24 5.75
CA ASP A 135 13.29 -10.71 6.62
C ASP A 135 13.21 -10.12 8.04
N PHE A 136 14.11 -10.56 8.93
CA PHE A 136 14.13 -10.05 10.31
C PHE A 136 14.61 -8.59 10.41
N HIS A 137 15.37 -8.10 9.42
CA HIS A 137 15.79 -6.70 9.39
C HIS A 137 14.60 -5.79 9.07
N ASP A 138 13.81 -6.16 8.06
CA ASP A 138 12.54 -5.55 7.71
C ASP A 138 11.60 -5.45 8.94
N LEU A 139 11.45 -6.54 9.70
CA LEU A 139 10.65 -6.55 10.93
C LEU A 139 11.19 -5.62 12.01
N ALA A 140 12.50 -5.61 12.26
CA ALA A 140 13.11 -4.73 13.24
C ALA A 140 12.86 -3.24 12.89
N LEU A 141 12.93 -2.88 11.61
CA LEU A 141 12.61 -1.53 11.14
C LEU A 141 11.13 -1.16 11.38
N LEU A 142 10.21 -2.11 11.16
CA LEU A 142 8.78 -1.88 11.43
C LEU A 142 8.48 -1.66 12.91
N VAL A 143 9.05 -2.49 13.77
CA VAL A 143 8.85 -2.42 15.23
C VAL A 143 9.44 -1.12 15.79
N ASN A 144 10.67 -0.77 15.39
CA ASN A 144 11.28 0.52 15.76
C ASN A 144 10.49 1.71 15.24
N GLY A 145 9.78 1.53 14.13
CA GLY A 145 8.88 2.52 13.57
C GLY A 145 7.47 2.53 14.20
N GLY A 146 7.27 1.89 15.35
CA GLY A 146 6.07 2.00 16.18
C GLY A 146 4.96 1.00 15.88
N ILE A 147 5.22 -0.06 15.09
CA ILE A 147 4.29 -1.20 15.03
C ILE A 147 4.58 -2.12 16.22
N SER A 148 3.64 -2.25 17.14
CA SER A 148 3.78 -3.09 18.33
C SER A 148 2.64 -4.10 18.47
N ASP A 149 2.02 -4.50 17.36
CA ASP A 149 1.00 -5.55 17.37
C ASP A 149 1.64 -6.90 17.06
N ASP A 150 2.12 -7.55 18.11
CA ASP A 150 2.80 -8.85 18.02
C ASP A 150 1.87 -9.94 17.47
N GLU A 151 0.57 -9.89 17.76
CA GLU A 151 -0.38 -10.89 17.26
C GLU A 151 -0.51 -10.76 15.75
N LEU A 152 -0.71 -9.53 15.27
CA LEU A 152 -0.84 -9.25 13.85
C LEU A 152 0.45 -9.64 13.08
N ILE A 153 1.62 -9.28 13.61
CA ILE A 153 2.91 -9.66 13.01
C ILE A 153 3.04 -11.18 12.94
N MET A 154 2.80 -11.88 14.05
CA MET A 154 2.93 -13.34 14.10
C MET A 154 1.92 -14.03 13.17
N ARG A 155 0.68 -13.55 13.07
CA ARG A 155 -0.35 -14.17 12.22
C ARG A 155 -0.17 -13.87 10.73
N LEU A 156 0.31 -12.68 10.37
CA LEU A 156 0.42 -12.25 8.98
C LEU A 156 1.80 -12.53 8.36
N VAL A 157 2.88 -12.25 9.09
CA VAL A 157 4.24 -12.24 8.52
C VAL A 157 4.89 -13.62 8.54
N PHE A 158 4.67 -14.41 9.58
CA PHE A 158 5.25 -15.75 9.66
C PHE A 158 4.38 -16.76 8.91
N ASP A 159 5.01 -17.58 8.08
CA ASP A 159 4.37 -18.67 7.35
C ASP A 159 4.53 -20.00 8.09
N TRP A 160 5.71 -20.21 8.68
CA TRP A 160 6.05 -21.40 9.46
C TRP A 160 7.02 -21.02 10.58
N VAL A 161 6.82 -21.55 11.79
CA VAL A 161 7.77 -21.42 12.91
C VAL A 161 8.10 -22.80 13.45
N GLY A 162 9.34 -23.25 13.25
CA GLY A 162 9.75 -24.62 13.55
C GLY A 162 8.90 -25.63 12.79
N GLY A 163 8.17 -26.48 13.52
CA GLY A 163 7.19 -27.40 12.96
C GLY A 163 5.77 -26.85 12.84
N LEU A 164 5.48 -25.64 13.33
CA LEU A 164 4.14 -25.09 13.45
C LEU A 164 3.71 -24.34 12.18
N ASP A 165 2.87 -24.97 11.35
CA ASP A 165 2.30 -24.35 10.13
C ASP A 165 1.31 -23.24 10.50
N ASN A 166 1.46 -22.06 9.90
CA ASN A 166 0.51 -20.96 10.00
C ASN A 166 -0.35 -20.93 8.73
N ALA A 167 -1.07 -21.99 8.39
CA ALA A 167 -1.90 -22.05 7.20
C ALA A 167 -1.17 -21.68 5.89
N SER A 168 0.09 -22.09 5.73
CA SER A 168 0.91 -21.80 4.53
C SER A 168 0.22 -22.20 3.22
N SER A 169 -0.56 -23.28 3.24
CA SER A 169 -1.34 -23.74 2.09
C SER A 169 -2.35 -22.71 1.56
N ALA A 170 -2.81 -21.77 2.39
CA ALA A 170 -3.73 -20.70 2.04
C ALA A 170 -3.08 -19.54 1.27
N ALA A 171 -1.75 -19.51 1.14
CA ALA A 171 -1.07 -18.59 0.23
C ALA A 171 -1.02 -19.10 -1.22
N ASN A 172 -1.53 -20.31 -1.49
CA ASN A 172 -1.57 -20.88 -2.84
C ASN A 172 -2.81 -20.45 -3.60
N ALA A 173 -2.65 -20.15 -4.89
CA ALA A 173 -3.76 -19.81 -5.79
C ALA A 173 -4.87 -20.87 -5.83
N ARG A 174 -4.52 -22.15 -5.58
CA ARG A 174 -5.49 -23.24 -5.43
C ARG A 174 -5.16 -24.08 -4.20
N VAL A 175 -5.90 -23.83 -3.12
CA VAL A 175 -5.82 -24.61 -1.89
C VAL A 175 -6.43 -26.00 -2.13
N LYS A 176 -5.66 -27.06 -1.88
CA LYS A 176 -6.10 -28.46 -2.04
C LYS A 176 -6.30 -29.20 -0.72
N GLN A 177 -5.78 -28.64 0.38
CA GLN A 177 -5.79 -29.26 1.69
C GLN A 177 -6.28 -28.23 2.71
N ILE A 178 -7.00 -28.71 3.73
CA ILE A 178 -7.43 -27.84 4.83
C ILE A 178 -6.17 -27.26 5.51
N PRO A 179 -6.06 -25.93 5.64
CA PRO A 179 -4.90 -25.31 6.26
C PRO A 179 -4.76 -25.71 7.73
N GLN A 180 -3.53 -26.00 8.14
CA GLN A 180 -3.19 -26.30 9.53
C GLN A 180 -2.73 -25.01 10.20
N TYR A 181 -3.37 -24.60 11.30
CA TYR A 181 -3.00 -23.37 12.00
C TYR A 181 -3.39 -23.36 13.48
N GLN A 182 -4.18 -24.32 13.95
CA GLN A 182 -4.72 -24.32 15.31
C GLN A 182 -3.62 -24.45 16.37
N GLU A 183 -2.62 -25.31 16.11
CA GLU A 183 -1.44 -25.42 16.98
C GLU A 183 -0.60 -24.14 16.94
N TYR A 184 -0.37 -23.57 15.74
CA TYR A 184 0.32 -22.29 15.62
C TYR A 184 -0.41 -21.15 16.37
N TYR A 185 -1.73 -21.08 16.26
CA TYR A 185 -2.52 -20.08 16.98
C TYR A 185 -2.45 -20.27 18.50
N THR A 186 -2.43 -21.51 18.98
CA THR A 186 -2.19 -21.82 20.39
C THR A 186 -0.81 -21.30 20.84
N TYR A 187 0.22 -21.52 20.02
CA TYR A 187 1.57 -20.98 20.26
C TYR A 187 1.56 -19.45 20.33
N VAL A 188 0.91 -18.76 19.38
CA VAL A 188 0.77 -17.30 19.39
C VAL A 188 0.10 -16.82 20.67
N GLN A 189 -0.99 -17.46 21.12
CA GLN A 189 -1.68 -17.08 22.35
C GLN A 189 -0.81 -17.25 23.59
N LEU A 190 0.01 -18.30 23.67
CA LEU A 190 0.98 -18.50 24.75
C LEU A 190 2.06 -17.42 24.75
N MET A 191 2.63 -17.11 23.57
CA MET A 191 3.61 -16.03 23.41
C MET A 191 3.04 -14.70 23.90
N LEU A 192 1.85 -14.31 23.42
CA LEU A 192 1.20 -13.06 23.79
C LEU A 192 0.87 -12.99 25.29
N LYS A 193 0.44 -14.11 25.89
CA LYS A 193 0.19 -14.20 27.33
C LYS A 193 1.46 -13.90 28.12
N MET A 194 2.58 -14.53 27.75
CA MET A 194 3.87 -14.34 28.43
C MET A 194 4.46 -12.95 28.18
N ILE A 195 4.33 -12.39 26.98
CA ILE A 195 4.75 -11.01 26.65
C ILE A 195 3.99 -10.01 27.53
N LYS A 196 2.66 -10.12 27.60
CA LYS A 196 1.81 -9.23 28.43
C LYS A 196 2.15 -9.34 29.92
N ALA A 197 2.53 -10.53 30.38
CA ALA A 197 2.98 -10.77 31.75
C ALA A 197 4.46 -10.39 32.01
N ARG A 198 5.19 -9.91 30.99
CA ARG A 198 6.64 -9.61 31.05
C ARG A 198 7.50 -10.80 31.49
N GLN A 199 7.05 -12.01 31.14
CA GLN A 199 7.73 -13.25 31.47
C GLN A 199 8.77 -13.65 30.41
N LEU A 200 8.69 -13.05 29.23
CA LEU A 200 9.68 -13.15 28.16
C LEU A 200 9.87 -11.81 27.46
N TYR A 201 11.00 -11.64 26.79
CA TYR A 201 11.30 -10.52 25.91
C TYR A 201 11.71 -11.03 24.53
N ILE A 202 11.53 -10.20 23.50
CA ILE A 202 11.93 -10.49 22.13
C ILE A 202 12.88 -9.38 21.70
N ASP A 203 14.13 -9.74 21.44
CA ASP A 203 15.16 -8.79 21.04
C ASP A 203 15.78 -9.20 19.69
N PRO A 204 16.15 -8.24 18.83
CA PRO A 204 16.87 -8.54 17.61
C PRO A 204 18.28 -9.07 17.95
N VAL A 205 18.73 -10.09 17.23
CA VAL A 205 20.06 -10.68 17.39
C VAL A 205 20.77 -10.81 16.05
N GLU A 206 22.07 -10.53 16.03
CA GLU A 206 22.93 -10.84 14.88
C GLU A 206 23.48 -12.27 15.03
N ILE A 207 23.18 -13.14 14.07
CA ILE A 207 23.53 -14.56 14.12
C ILE A 207 24.89 -14.82 13.46
N SER A 208 25.23 -14.05 12.43
CA SER A 208 26.51 -14.12 11.70
C SER A 208 26.58 -12.89 10.78
N HIS A 209 27.77 -12.29 10.59
CA HIS A 209 28.01 -11.08 9.78
C HIS A 209 26.94 -10.84 8.69
N SER A 210 25.97 -9.96 8.97
CA SER A 210 24.80 -9.58 8.12
C SER A 210 23.49 -10.42 8.20
N LYS A 211 23.39 -11.38 9.11
CA LYS A 211 22.20 -12.24 9.28
C LYS A 211 21.49 -11.93 10.58
N ALA A 212 20.29 -11.36 10.46
CA ALA A 212 19.43 -11.05 11.58
C ALA A 212 18.54 -12.24 11.97
N GLY A 213 18.22 -12.31 13.26
CA GLY A 213 17.16 -13.12 13.82
C GLY A 213 16.55 -12.39 15.02
N VAL A 214 15.76 -13.13 15.79
CA VAL A 214 15.30 -12.66 17.10
C VAL A 214 15.65 -13.70 18.16
N ILE A 215 16.00 -13.21 19.34
CA ILE A 215 16.12 -14.03 20.54
C ILE A 215 14.88 -13.81 21.40
N ILE A 216 14.30 -14.92 21.87
CA ILE A 216 13.22 -14.94 22.83
C ILE A 216 13.83 -15.35 24.15
N ASP A 217 14.01 -14.38 25.04
CA ASP A 217 14.60 -14.59 26.35
C ASP A 217 13.51 -14.78 27.40
N PHE A 218 13.47 -15.96 28.01
CA PHE A 218 12.62 -16.19 29.17
C PHE A 218 13.28 -15.58 30.41
N THR A 219 12.53 -14.77 31.14
CA THR A 219 13.02 -14.23 32.42
C THR A 219 13.42 -15.36 33.38
N LYS A 220 14.39 -15.07 34.26
CA LYS A 220 15.06 -16.04 35.14
C LYS A 220 14.10 -16.95 35.91
N ASP A 221 12.95 -16.42 36.31
CA ASP A 221 11.96 -17.14 37.13
C ASP A 221 10.87 -17.84 36.29
N ASN A 222 10.81 -17.59 34.98
CA ASN A 222 9.70 -18.05 34.12
C ASN A 222 10.11 -19.05 33.03
N TYR A 223 11.41 -19.30 32.80
CA TYR A 223 11.82 -20.30 31.79
C TYR A 223 11.29 -21.71 32.06
N GLN A 224 10.95 -22.06 33.32
CA GLN A 224 10.32 -23.34 33.69
C GLN A 224 8.83 -23.23 33.97
N SER A 225 8.20 -22.09 33.68
CA SER A 225 6.74 -21.95 33.80
C SER A 225 6.02 -22.94 32.88
N ALA A 226 4.78 -23.30 33.21
CA ALA A 226 3.98 -24.22 32.39
C ALA A 226 3.85 -23.73 30.95
N ASP A 227 3.63 -22.42 30.75
CA ASP A 227 3.52 -21.80 29.43
C ASP A 227 4.87 -21.88 28.66
N ALA A 228 6.00 -21.60 29.32
CA ALA A 228 7.33 -21.69 28.69
C ALA A 228 7.68 -23.13 28.29
N LEU A 229 7.38 -24.11 29.14
CA LEU A 229 7.59 -25.53 28.84
C LEU A 229 6.71 -25.99 27.67
N GLN A 230 5.48 -25.48 27.58
CA GLN A 230 4.60 -25.76 26.45
C GLN A 230 5.13 -25.15 25.15
N ILE A 231 5.56 -23.89 25.15
CA ILE A 231 6.19 -23.24 23.99
C ILE A 231 7.40 -24.05 23.51
N LYS A 232 8.31 -24.40 24.41
CA LYS A 232 9.52 -25.18 24.07
C LYS A 232 9.17 -26.55 23.51
N LYS A 233 8.18 -27.24 24.09
CA LYS A 233 7.69 -28.53 23.56
C LYS A 233 7.13 -28.39 22.14
N MET A 234 6.35 -27.34 21.88
CA MET A 234 5.78 -27.09 20.55
C MET A 234 6.85 -26.78 19.49
N LEU A 235 7.98 -26.22 19.90
CA LEU A 235 9.11 -25.86 19.02
C LEU A 235 10.25 -26.89 19.01
N ASP A 236 10.08 -28.03 19.69
CA ASP A 236 11.10 -29.07 19.86
C ASP A 236 12.43 -28.54 20.47
N ILE A 237 12.31 -27.68 21.48
CA ILE A 237 13.43 -27.10 22.24
C ILE A 237 13.55 -27.77 23.61
N SER A 238 14.78 -27.91 24.10
CA SER A 238 15.04 -28.47 25.43
C SER A 238 14.32 -27.68 26.54
N ALA A 239 13.68 -28.40 27.46
CA ALA A 239 13.00 -27.81 28.62
C ALA A 239 13.95 -26.93 29.47
N SER A 240 15.25 -27.25 29.51
CA SER A 240 16.26 -26.52 30.27
C SER A 240 16.73 -25.22 29.61
N SER A 241 16.43 -24.98 28.35
CA SER A 241 16.89 -23.80 27.61
C SER A 241 16.30 -22.53 28.21
N LYS A 242 17.09 -21.46 28.31
CA LYS A 242 16.63 -20.17 28.84
C LYS A 242 16.17 -19.21 27.76
N ASP A 243 16.49 -19.54 26.52
CA ASP A 243 16.26 -18.74 25.33
C ASP A 243 15.83 -19.62 24.15
N ILE A 244 15.28 -18.97 23.13
CA ILE A 244 15.01 -19.53 21.81
C ILE A 244 15.48 -18.52 20.77
N ILE A 245 16.29 -18.95 19.80
CA ILE A 245 16.75 -18.11 18.70
C ILE A 245 15.95 -18.46 17.45
N MET A 246 15.29 -17.48 16.85
CA MET A 246 14.54 -17.63 15.61
C MET A 246 15.30 -17.03 14.44
N THR A 247 15.38 -17.78 13.34
CA THR A 247 16.06 -17.33 12.12
C THR A 247 15.46 -17.93 10.86
N ASN A 248 15.51 -17.19 9.77
CA ASN A 248 15.11 -17.63 8.44
C ASN A 248 16.30 -18.16 7.63
N GLN A 249 17.44 -18.38 8.29
CA GLN A 249 18.66 -18.89 7.69
C GLN A 249 18.65 -20.42 7.68
N ASN A 250 19.23 -21.01 6.63
CA ASN A 250 19.26 -22.46 6.46
C ASN A 250 19.98 -23.15 7.64
N ILE A 251 19.18 -23.77 8.51
CA ILE A 251 19.62 -24.45 9.74
C ILE A 251 20.61 -25.56 9.46
N TYR A 252 20.52 -26.25 8.31
CA TYR A 252 21.43 -27.35 7.99
C TYR A 252 22.88 -26.89 7.87
N ASN A 253 23.11 -25.66 7.38
CA ASN A 253 24.46 -25.11 7.29
C ASN A 253 24.96 -24.61 8.65
N LEU A 254 24.05 -24.12 9.51
CA LEU A 254 24.37 -23.64 10.86
C LEU A 254 24.66 -24.80 11.83
N ARG A 255 23.91 -25.90 11.77
CA ARG A 255 24.10 -27.09 12.62
C ARG A 255 25.35 -27.91 12.26
N MET A 256 25.84 -27.81 11.02
CA MET A 256 26.94 -28.64 10.51
C MET A 256 28.27 -27.89 10.33
N GLY A 257 28.37 -26.62 10.76
CA GLY A 257 29.59 -25.82 10.59
C GLY A 257 30.03 -25.68 9.12
N LYS A 258 29.12 -25.84 8.15
CA LYS A 258 29.46 -25.90 6.71
C LYS A 258 29.55 -24.54 6.02
N THR A 259 29.54 -23.44 6.78
CA THR A 259 30.06 -22.15 6.32
C THR A 259 31.54 -22.11 6.68
N GLY A 260 32.43 -22.14 5.69
CA GLY A 260 33.87 -22.30 5.84
C GLY A 260 34.64 -21.20 6.62
N PHE A 261 34.03 -20.49 7.56
CA PHE A 261 34.69 -19.53 8.47
C PHE A 261 33.91 -19.33 9.78
N MET A 262 33.48 -20.40 10.46
CA MET A 262 33.00 -20.28 11.85
C MET A 262 33.69 -21.31 12.76
N GLU A 263 34.91 -20.97 13.16
CA GLU A 263 35.51 -21.50 14.38
C GLU A 263 35.23 -20.48 15.50
N GLU A 264 34.13 -20.66 16.23
CA GLU A 264 33.95 -20.04 17.55
C GLU A 264 33.53 -21.11 18.57
N GLU A 265 34.21 -21.09 19.72
CA GLU A 265 34.17 -22.07 20.82
C GLU A 265 32.78 -22.30 21.46
N ASN A 266 31.75 -21.51 21.13
CA ASN A 266 30.39 -21.61 21.70
C ASN A 266 29.30 -22.13 20.73
N SER A 267 29.67 -22.61 19.55
CA SER A 267 28.73 -22.99 18.48
C SER A 267 27.82 -24.20 18.79
N GLN A 268 28.17 -25.08 19.73
CA GLN A 268 27.36 -26.25 20.05
C GLN A 268 26.08 -25.96 20.85
N ASP A 269 26.06 -24.92 21.69
CA ASP A 269 24.86 -24.56 22.46
C ASP A 269 23.87 -23.73 21.63
N LEU A 270 24.36 -22.87 20.73
CA LEU A 270 23.53 -22.14 19.76
C LEU A 270 22.71 -23.07 18.86
N ALA A 271 23.28 -24.19 18.42
CA ALA A 271 22.60 -25.14 17.53
C ALA A 271 21.37 -25.84 18.16
N LYS A 272 21.29 -25.89 19.50
CA LYS A 272 20.22 -26.58 20.25
C LYS A 272 18.97 -25.72 20.48
N ASN A 273 19.11 -24.39 20.48
CA ASN A 273 18.01 -23.46 20.75
C ASN A 273 17.50 -22.74 19.50
N LEU A 274 17.95 -23.18 18.31
CA LEU A 274 17.68 -22.51 17.05
C LEU A 274 16.43 -23.08 16.36
N VAL A 275 15.48 -22.20 16.08
CA VAL A 275 14.20 -22.48 15.41
C VAL A 275 14.16 -21.80 14.05
N PHE A 276 13.79 -22.55 13.01
CA PHE A 276 13.66 -21.99 11.67
C PHE A 276 12.35 -21.21 11.60
N VAL A 277 12.37 -20.07 10.95
CA VAL A 277 11.16 -19.31 10.65
C VAL A 277 11.09 -19.06 9.15
N GLN A 278 10.04 -19.54 8.52
CA GLN A 278 9.68 -19.13 7.18
C GLN A 278 8.80 -17.90 7.25
N MET A 279 9.17 -16.86 6.52
CA MET A 279 8.43 -15.62 6.45
C MET A 279 7.66 -15.56 5.12
N ARG A 280 6.48 -14.93 5.13
CA ARG A 280 5.70 -14.70 3.92
C ARG A 280 6.30 -13.58 3.10
N SER A 281 6.19 -13.72 1.78
CA SER A 281 6.34 -12.60 0.87
C SER A 281 5.09 -11.73 0.88
N LEU A 282 5.18 -10.52 0.32
CA LEU A 282 4.02 -9.64 0.18
C LEU A 282 2.91 -10.31 -0.64
N ASN A 283 3.29 -11.01 -1.70
CA ASN A 283 2.34 -11.77 -2.51
C ASN A 283 1.67 -12.91 -1.72
N ALA A 284 2.44 -13.65 -0.91
CA ALA A 284 1.89 -14.69 -0.04
C ALA A 284 0.93 -14.12 1.02
N MET A 285 1.24 -12.94 1.59
CA MET A 285 0.34 -12.25 2.51
C MET A 285 -0.96 -11.84 1.83
N MET A 286 -0.91 -11.26 0.62
CA MET A 286 -2.11 -10.92 -0.13
C MET A 286 -2.93 -12.15 -0.51
N ALA A 287 -2.28 -13.25 -0.90
CA ALA A 287 -2.96 -14.50 -1.21
C ALA A 287 -3.65 -15.09 0.03
N PHE A 288 -2.96 -15.11 1.17
CA PHE A 288 -3.52 -15.49 2.46
C PHE A 288 -4.74 -14.62 2.84
N LEU A 289 -4.61 -13.30 2.76
CA LEU A 289 -5.68 -12.34 3.05
C LEU A 289 -6.83 -12.40 2.04
N SER A 290 -6.63 -12.95 0.84
CA SER A 290 -7.71 -13.12 -0.15
C SER A 290 -8.84 -13.99 0.38
N HIS A 291 -8.57 -14.87 1.34
CA HIS A 291 -9.56 -15.68 2.01
C HIS A 291 -10.49 -14.89 2.96
N ALA A 292 -10.19 -13.63 3.26
CA ALA A 292 -11.08 -12.71 3.98
C ALA A 292 -12.22 -12.14 3.10
N VAL A 293 -12.17 -12.38 1.79
CA VAL A 293 -13.17 -11.89 0.82
C VAL A 293 -14.47 -12.69 0.93
N GLN A 294 -15.57 -11.99 1.22
CA GLN A 294 -16.92 -12.52 1.20
C GLN A 294 -17.43 -12.62 -0.23
N VAL A 295 -17.11 -13.73 -0.90
CA VAL A 295 -17.50 -13.95 -2.30
C VAL A 295 -19.03 -14.01 -2.44
N PRO A 296 -19.63 -13.29 -3.42
CA PRO A 296 -21.05 -13.44 -3.76
C PRO A 296 -21.44 -14.89 -4.04
N GLU A 297 -22.60 -15.32 -3.56
CA GLU A 297 -23.08 -16.69 -3.78
C GLU A 297 -23.26 -17.02 -5.28
N ALA A 298 -23.58 -16.00 -6.09
CA ALA A 298 -23.67 -16.14 -7.54
C ALA A 298 -22.33 -16.55 -8.18
N ASP A 299 -21.23 -15.94 -7.76
CA ASP A 299 -19.88 -16.21 -8.28
C ASP A 299 -19.36 -17.58 -7.81
N VAL A 300 -19.72 -17.99 -6.58
CA VAL A 300 -19.47 -19.35 -6.09
C VAL A 300 -20.19 -20.37 -6.95
N LYS A 301 -21.50 -20.21 -7.17
CA LYS A 301 -22.32 -21.11 -8.01
C LYS A 301 -21.87 -21.15 -9.47
N ALA A 302 -21.34 -20.05 -10.00
CA ALA A 302 -20.81 -19.95 -11.35
C ALA A 302 -19.41 -20.58 -11.50
N GLY A 303 -18.75 -20.96 -10.40
CA GLY A 303 -17.43 -21.57 -10.41
C GLY A 303 -16.30 -20.57 -10.70
N TYR A 304 -16.51 -19.28 -10.43
CA TYR A 304 -15.50 -18.23 -10.66
C TYR A 304 -14.42 -18.19 -9.58
N VAL A 305 -14.66 -18.81 -8.43
CA VAL A 305 -13.69 -18.89 -7.34
C VAL A 305 -13.29 -20.33 -7.04
N PRO A 306 -12.03 -20.59 -6.67
CA PRO A 306 -11.62 -21.89 -6.16
C PRO A 306 -12.39 -22.24 -4.88
N GLU A 307 -13.02 -23.41 -4.88
CA GLU A 307 -13.66 -24.00 -3.72
C GLU A 307 -12.73 -25.01 -3.02
N LEU A 308 -12.70 -24.95 -1.70
CA LEU A 308 -12.13 -25.98 -0.83
C LEU A 308 -13.28 -26.64 -0.09
N LYS A 309 -13.36 -27.97 -0.15
CA LYS A 309 -14.37 -28.74 0.60
C LYS A 309 -13.80 -29.24 1.91
N ASP A 310 -14.62 -29.23 2.97
CA ASP A 310 -14.30 -29.86 4.24
C ASP A 310 -14.50 -31.38 4.19
N SER A 311 -14.24 -32.08 5.30
CA SER A 311 -14.44 -33.53 5.42
C SER A 311 -15.89 -33.98 5.25
N ASN A 312 -16.86 -33.07 5.39
CA ASN A 312 -18.29 -33.32 5.23
C ASN A 312 -18.78 -32.98 3.82
N GLY A 313 -17.90 -32.50 2.93
CA GLY A 313 -18.25 -32.07 1.57
C GLY A 313 -18.86 -30.67 1.47
N ASN A 314 -18.88 -29.90 2.57
CA ASN A 314 -19.33 -28.50 2.57
C ASN A 314 -18.19 -27.57 2.16
N ASN A 315 -18.51 -26.34 1.76
CA ASN A 315 -17.49 -25.31 1.56
C ASN A 315 -16.76 -25.04 2.88
N TYR A 316 -15.43 -25.07 2.85
CA TYR A 316 -14.60 -24.78 4.00
C TYR A 316 -14.80 -23.34 4.47
N ASP A 317 -15.07 -23.16 5.76
CA ASP A 317 -15.25 -21.86 6.38
C ASP A 317 -13.90 -21.24 6.75
N TRP A 318 -13.55 -20.15 6.06
CA TRP A 318 -12.33 -19.39 6.30
C TRP A 318 -12.46 -18.39 7.47
N SER A 319 -13.67 -18.14 7.95
CA SER A 319 -13.95 -17.11 8.97
C SER A 319 -13.14 -17.31 10.25
N PRO A 320 -12.96 -18.53 10.80
CA PRO A 320 -12.15 -18.73 12.00
C PRO A 320 -10.67 -18.37 11.82
N LEU A 321 -10.11 -18.57 10.63
CA LEU A 321 -8.71 -18.23 10.32
C LEU A 321 -8.52 -16.71 10.18
N MET A 322 -9.49 -16.04 9.55
CA MET A 322 -9.46 -14.60 9.25
C MET A 322 -9.97 -13.72 10.40
N LYS A 323 -10.60 -14.31 11.43
CA LYS A 323 -11.17 -13.59 12.56
C LYS A 323 -10.13 -12.71 13.26
N GLY A 324 -10.46 -11.43 13.45
CA GLY A 324 -9.56 -10.44 14.06
C GLY A 324 -8.34 -10.10 13.20
N LEU A 325 -8.28 -10.58 11.96
CA LEU A 325 -7.23 -10.24 11.01
C LEU A 325 -7.79 -9.37 9.89
N MET A 326 -8.78 -9.87 9.14
CA MET A 326 -9.38 -9.08 8.05
C MET A 326 -10.78 -9.60 7.69
N GLU A 327 -11.66 -8.67 7.31
CA GLU A 327 -12.96 -8.90 6.70
C GLU A 327 -13.11 -7.99 5.48
N ILE A 328 -13.29 -8.58 4.30
CA ILE A 328 -13.58 -7.83 3.07
C ILE A 328 -15.01 -8.14 2.66
N LYS A 329 -15.87 -7.14 2.78
CA LYS A 329 -17.32 -7.23 2.53
C LYS A 329 -17.62 -7.01 1.06
N THR A 330 -18.79 -7.48 0.64
CA THR A 330 -19.27 -7.33 -0.72
C THR A 330 -20.64 -6.66 -0.75
N SER A 331 -20.88 -5.82 -1.75
CA SER A 331 -22.15 -5.14 -1.99
C SER A 331 -22.46 -5.01 -3.49
N GLU A 332 -23.74 -4.99 -3.83
CA GLU A 332 -24.20 -4.78 -5.22
C GLU A 332 -24.04 -3.32 -5.66
N SER A 333 -24.30 -2.39 -4.74
CA SER A 333 -24.11 -0.95 -4.95
C SER A 333 -22.82 -0.46 -4.31
N GLU A 334 -22.36 0.72 -4.73
CA GLU A 334 -21.16 1.33 -4.19
C GLU A 334 -21.31 1.64 -2.67
N PRO A 335 -20.36 1.20 -1.81
CA PRO A 335 -20.48 1.39 -0.37
C PRO A 335 -20.13 2.81 0.06
N VAL A 336 -20.98 3.42 0.90
CA VAL A 336 -20.79 4.78 1.46
C VAL A 336 -19.85 4.77 2.68
N GLY A 337 -19.84 3.68 3.45
CA GLY A 337 -19.07 3.51 4.70
C GLY A 337 -17.75 2.77 4.55
N ALA A 338 -17.11 2.81 3.39
CA ALA A 338 -15.87 2.06 3.10
C ALA A 338 -14.61 2.86 3.45
N PHE A 339 -13.65 2.23 4.12
CA PHE A 339 -12.29 2.74 4.28
C PHE A 339 -11.54 2.68 2.95
N VAL A 340 -11.67 1.56 2.25
CA VAL A 340 -11.21 1.34 0.88
C VAL A 340 -12.23 0.45 0.18
N LYS A 341 -12.45 0.66 -1.11
CA LYS A 341 -13.41 -0.09 -1.94
C LYS A 341 -12.87 -0.33 -3.34
N THR A 342 -13.36 -1.33 -4.02
CA THR A 342 -13.01 -1.61 -5.41
C THR A 342 -14.12 -2.37 -6.11
N LYS A 343 -14.18 -2.28 -7.44
CA LYS A 343 -15.15 -3.01 -8.26
C LYS A 343 -14.47 -4.12 -9.06
N VAL A 344 -14.95 -5.35 -8.89
CA VAL A 344 -14.47 -6.55 -9.58
C VAL A 344 -15.68 -7.39 -9.99
N ASN A 345 -15.71 -7.89 -11.23
CA ASN A 345 -16.76 -8.77 -11.74
C ASN A 345 -18.20 -8.28 -11.52
N GLY A 346 -18.42 -6.96 -11.53
CA GLY A 346 -19.74 -6.35 -11.34
C GLY A 346 -20.10 -6.03 -9.88
N HIS A 347 -19.39 -6.61 -8.91
CA HIS A 347 -19.61 -6.42 -7.49
C HIS A 347 -18.63 -5.42 -6.86
N TRP A 348 -19.05 -4.76 -5.78
CA TRP A 348 -18.19 -3.91 -4.97
C TRP A 348 -17.64 -4.66 -3.76
N PHE A 349 -16.33 -4.62 -3.58
CA PHE A 349 -15.64 -5.19 -2.44
C PHE A 349 -15.06 -4.06 -1.58
N TYR A 350 -15.13 -4.17 -0.26
CA TYR A 350 -14.68 -3.08 0.61
C TYR A 350 -14.29 -3.52 2.02
N ILE A 351 -13.44 -2.72 2.65
CA ILE A 351 -13.18 -2.76 4.10
C ILE A 351 -14.00 -1.65 4.76
N SER A 352 -14.71 -1.94 5.85
CA SER A 352 -15.55 -0.94 6.55
C SER A 352 -14.71 0.13 7.24
N LYS A 353 -15.16 1.39 7.26
CA LYS A 353 -14.55 2.46 8.08
C LYS A 353 -14.54 2.13 9.57
N SER A 354 -15.52 1.36 10.04
CA SER A 354 -15.66 0.97 11.45
C SER A 354 -14.80 -0.23 11.84
N ASP A 355 -14.20 -0.93 10.88
CA ASP A 355 -13.43 -2.15 11.12
C ASP A 355 -11.97 -1.79 11.41
N ILE A 356 -11.61 -1.74 12.69
CA ILE A 356 -10.28 -1.33 13.14
C ILE A 356 -9.25 -2.43 12.83
N ASP A 357 -9.59 -3.69 13.04
CA ASP A 357 -8.68 -4.82 12.85
C ASP A 357 -8.29 -4.97 11.38
N SER A 358 -9.26 -4.93 10.45
CA SER A 358 -8.97 -4.96 9.02
C SER A 358 -8.14 -3.78 8.55
N LYS A 359 -8.37 -2.59 9.12
CA LYS A 359 -7.56 -1.39 8.81
C LYS A 359 -6.13 -1.53 9.33
N ALA A 360 -5.92 -2.11 10.50
CA ALA A 360 -4.59 -2.36 11.06
C ALA A 360 -3.80 -3.35 10.19
N THR A 361 -4.44 -4.45 9.78
CA THR A 361 -3.85 -5.43 8.86
C THR A 361 -3.54 -4.82 7.50
N PHE A 362 -4.47 -4.05 6.93
CA PHE A 362 -4.24 -3.36 5.66
C PHE A 362 -3.10 -2.35 5.75
N ALA A 363 -3.03 -1.59 6.85
CA ALA A 363 -1.94 -0.63 7.09
C ALA A 363 -0.57 -1.32 7.24
N LEU A 364 -0.50 -2.47 7.93
CA LEU A 364 0.74 -3.26 8.02
C LEU A 364 1.19 -3.73 6.63
N LEU A 365 0.26 -4.26 5.82
CA LEU A 365 0.55 -4.68 4.45
C LEU A 365 1.09 -3.52 3.61
N VAL A 366 0.39 -2.37 3.59
CA VAL A 366 0.82 -1.16 2.87
C VAL A 366 2.22 -0.74 3.30
N ARG A 367 2.51 -0.76 4.61
CA ARG A 367 3.80 -0.33 5.14
C ARG A 367 4.93 -1.28 4.75
N LEU A 368 4.69 -2.59 4.78
CA LEU A 368 5.62 -3.59 4.26
C LEU A 368 5.85 -3.42 2.76
N MET A 369 4.80 -3.17 1.98
CA MET A 369 4.92 -2.91 0.54
C MET A 369 5.74 -1.63 0.26
N ASN A 370 5.50 -0.55 0.99
CA ASN A 370 6.28 0.69 0.86
C ASN A 370 7.76 0.49 1.18
N MET A 371 8.06 -0.31 2.20
CA MET A 371 9.42 -0.63 2.64
C MET A 371 10.16 -1.51 1.64
N LYS A 372 9.56 -2.62 1.19
CA LYS A 372 10.24 -3.57 0.29
C LYS A 372 10.22 -3.15 -1.17
N ALA A 373 9.14 -2.52 -1.63
CA ALA A 373 8.89 -2.28 -3.05
C ALA A 373 9.08 -0.81 -3.47
N GLY A 374 9.49 0.07 -2.54
CA GLY A 374 9.76 1.48 -2.86
C GLY A 374 8.56 2.19 -3.47
N LEU A 375 7.35 1.92 -2.96
CA LEU A 375 6.13 2.65 -3.33
C LEU A 375 6.12 4.09 -2.76
N GLY A 376 7.11 4.46 -1.96
CA GLY A 376 7.44 5.85 -1.65
C GLY A 376 8.34 6.45 -2.73
N VAL A 377 8.00 7.67 -3.15
CA VAL A 377 8.75 8.54 -4.06
C VAL A 377 10.24 8.54 -3.71
N ASN A 378 11.08 7.73 -4.39
CA ASN A 378 12.45 8.05 -4.81
C ASN A 378 13.22 6.81 -5.33
N ASN A 379 14.05 7.07 -6.33
CA ASN A 379 15.19 6.28 -6.85
C ASN A 379 14.92 5.22 -7.91
N SER A 380 14.35 5.62 -9.05
CA SER A 380 15.07 5.58 -10.34
C SER A 380 14.35 6.49 -11.33
N GLN A 381 15.09 7.35 -12.05
CA GLN A 381 14.58 8.06 -13.21
C GLN A 381 14.16 7.02 -14.26
N THR A 382 12.90 6.58 -14.23
CA THR A 382 12.27 5.93 -15.36
C THR A 382 11.46 7.00 -16.08
N SER A 383 11.79 7.23 -17.36
CA SER A 383 11.00 8.13 -18.20
C SER A 383 9.57 7.61 -18.24
N PRO A 384 8.56 8.48 -18.05
CA PRO A 384 7.19 8.03 -18.02
C PRO A 384 6.77 7.43 -19.36
N VAL A 385 6.08 6.29 -19.31
CA VAL A 385 5.65 5.56 -20.51
C VAL A 385 4.28 6.05 -20.98
N ILE A 386 3.43 6.49 -20.04
CA ILE A 386 2.07 6.96 -20.33
C ILE A 386 1.83 8.31 -19.63
N THR A 387 1.35 9.28 -20.40
CA THR A 387 1.00 10.61 -19.93
C THR A 387 -0.50 10.86 -20.12
N VAL A 388 -1.19 10.90 -18.98
CA VAL A 388 -2.57 11.26 -18.68
C VAL A 388 -2.92 12.76 -18.63
N PRO A 389 -3.34 13.49 -19.68
CA PRO A 389 -3.88 14.84 -19.48
C PRO A 389 -5.23 14.77 -18.76
N VAL A 390 -5.32 15.35 -17.57
CA VAL A 390 -6.56 15.41 -16.80
C VAL A 390 -7.40 16.55 -17.38
N GLY A 391 -8.37 16.21 -18.24
CA GLY A 391 -9.23 17.19 -18.92
C GLY A 391 -10.03 16.67 -20.12
N ALA A 392 -9.73 15.47 -20.62
CA ALA A 392 -10.55 14.82 -21.64
C ALA A 392 -11.75 14.11 -20.99
N ARG A 393 -12.84 14.85 -20.81
CA ARG A 393 -14.18 14.24 -20.73
C ARG A 393 -14.86 14.35 -22.09
#